data_AF-A0A382PXL9-F1
#
_entry.id   AF-A0A382PXL9-F1
#
_cell.length_a   1.000
_cell.length_b   1.000
_cell.length_c   1.000
_cell.angle_alpha   90.00
_cell.angle_beta   90.00
_cell.angle_gamma   90.00
#
_symmetry.space_group_name_H-M   'P 1'
#
loop_
_entity.id
_entity.type
_entity.pdbx_description
1 polymer ?
#
loop_
_entity_poly.entity_id
_entity_poly.type
_entity_poly.pdbx_seq_one_letter_code
_entity_poly.pdbx_strand_id
1 'polypeptide(L)'
;MEYIDGLIGMYHTKVTDKNILAGNNKLFSNDEWVPAVELFGETKVLNHSLIHEAFDRILDQHVIKQPTAFLSLCSATRPYYYSTKWKEYVKHFDNKVDFIVVSNGGMIPEEFWLSYPYLNYDAGDHEDDVLYKKVQYNRMSRFFKRHLYDYVIANFSPSQRNAEPAEKSLSELKDAGYIKDYILIPDEATYKKAQSQGWVAGDMFPDLQPVIFGRLKEQVELWSSSNVVSFDV
;
A
#
# COMPACT_ATOMS: atom_id res chain seq x y z
N MET A 1 -48.69 -3.63 8.51
CA MET A 1 -47.94 -2.62 7.72
C MET A 1 -46.51 -2.71 8.20
N GLU A 2 -45.74 -3.53 7.50
CA GLU A 2 -44.31 -3.70 7.72
C GLU A 2 -43.59 -2.50 7.12
N TYR A 3 -42.82 -1.80 7.94
CA TYR A 3 -41.77 -0.90 7.48
C TYR A 3 -40.46 -1.68 7.63
N ILE A 4 -39.98 -2.23 6.52
CA ILE A 4 -38.66 -2.82 6.41
C ILE A 4 -37.71 -1.64 6.22
N ASP A 5 -36.93 -1.33 7.24
CA ASP A 5 -35.86 -0.35 7.15
C ASP A 5 -34.83 -0.79 6.10
N GLY A 6 -34.52 0.17 5.25
CA GLY A 6 -33.80 0.00 3.99
C GLY A 6 -32.46 -0.70 4.16
N LEU A 7 -32.34 -1.79 3.41
CA LEU A 7 -31.11 -2.30 2.81
C LEU A 7 -30.21 -1.16 2.31
N ILE A 8 -29.32 -0.64 3.15
CA ILE A 8 -28.00 -0.18 2.71
C ILE A 8 -27.06 -1.38 2.84
N GLY A 9 -27.38 -2.42 2.06
CA GLY A 9 -26.34 -3.34 1.65
C GLY A 9 -25.39 -2.52 0.79
N MET A 10 -24.26 -2.10 1.36
CA MET A 10 -23.13 -1.60 0.58
C MET A 10 -22.71 -2.73 -0.36
N TYR A 11 -23.34 -2.82 -1.53
CA TYR A 11 -22.78 -3.51 -2.65
C TYR A 11 -21.43 -2.87 -2.88
N HIS A 12 -20.36 -3.55 -2.46
CA HIS A 12 -18.99 -3.16 -2.74
C HIS A 12 -18.82 -3.39 -4.25
N THR A 13 -19.32 -2.45 -5.05
CA THR A 13 -19.18 -2.52 -6.50
C THR A 13 -17.72 -2.26 -6.82
N LYS A 14 -17.16 -3.07 -7.72
CA LYS A 14 -15.88 -2.76 -8.36
C LYS A 14 -15.99 -1.34 -8.89
N VAL A 15 -15.14 -0.42 -8.44
CA VAL A 15 -15.14 0.94 -8.98
C VAL A 15 -14.50 0.86 -10.36
N THR A 16 -15.35 0.87 -11.37
CA THR A 16 -14.94 0.85 -12.78
C THR A 16 -14.75 2.23 -13.37
N ASP A 17 -15.37 3.26 -12.77
CA ASP A 17 -15.27 4.64 -13.25
C ASP A 17 -14.80 5.57 -12.12
N LYS A 18 -13.57 6.09 -12.26
CA LYS A 18 -12.94 7.00 -11.29
C LYS A 18 -13.59 8.39 -11.27
N ASN A 19 -14.37 8.75 -12.30
CA ASN A 19 -15.07 10.03 -12.38
C ASN A 19 -16.26 10.13 -11.43
N ILE A 20 -16.80 8.99 -10.97
CA ILE A 20 -17.91 8.93 -10.03
C ILE A 20 -17.34 8.88 -8.62
N LEU A 21 -17.52 9.97 -7.86
CA LEU A 21 -17.05 10.05 -6.47
C LEU A 21 -17.57 8.87 -5.65
N ALA A 22 -16.65 8.17 -4.98
CA ALA A 22 -16.94 6.94 -4.27
C ALA A 22 -16.00 6.75 -3.08
N GLY A 23 -16.49 6.00 -2.10
CA GLY A 23 -15.72 5.64 -0.91
C GLY A 23 -16.53 5.88 0.35
N ASN A 24 -15.94 5.50 1.47
CA ASN A 24 -16.48 5.78 2.80
C ASN A 24 -15.89 7.07 3.38
N ASN A 25 -16.52 7.53 4.46
CA ASN A 25 -16.22 8.81 5.10
C ASN A 25 -15.25 8.70 6.28
N LYS A 26 -14.42 7.66 6.32
CA LYS A 26 -13.43 7.52 7.39
C LYS A 26 -12.42 8.66 7.40
N LEU A 27 -11.99 9.08 6.21
CA LEU A 27 -11.02 10.16 6.06
C LEU A 27 -11.69 11.51 5.87
N PHE A 28 -12.77 11.61 5.08
CA PHE A 28 -13.43 12.88 4.77
C PHE A 28 -14.94 12.73 4.75
N SER A 29 -15.68 13.71 5.26
CA SER A 29 -17.12 13.79 5.05
C SER A 29 -17.44 14.20 3.60
N ASN A 30 -18.65 13.89 3.13
CA ASN A 30 -19.04 14.09 1.73
C ASN A 30 -18.93 15.55 1.25
N ASP A 31 -19.08 16.52 2.15
CA ASP A 31 -18.96 17.96 1.90
C ASP A 31 -17.51 18.43 1.69
N GLU A 32 -16.53 17.62 2.12
CA GLU A 32 -15.10 17.86 1.89
C GLU A 32 -14.62 17.30 0.54
N TRP A 33 -15.47 16.55 -0.19
CA TRP A 33 -15.07 15.89 -1.43
C TRP A 33 -14.95 16.90 -2.57
N VAL A 34 -13.88 16.78 -3.35
CA VAL A 34 -13.64 17.59 -4.55
C VAL A 34 -14.03 16.84 -5.83
N PRO A 35 -14.36 17.55 -6.93
CA PRO A 35 -14.55 16.93 -8.24
C PRO A 35 -13.36 16.04 -8.65
N ALA A 36 -13.64 14.85 -9.20
CA ALA A 36 -12.61 13.86 -9.52
C ALA A 36 -11.50 14.40 -10.45
N VAL A 37 -11.86 15.32 -11.36
CA VAL A 37 -10.92 15.97 -12.30
C VAL A 37 -9.81 16.77 -11.61
N GLU A 38 -10.02 17.21 -10.36
CA GLU A 38 -8.99 17.88 -9.55
C GLU A 38 -7.90 16.89 -9.09
N LEU A 39 -8.25 15.59 -9.05
CA LEU A 39 -7.38 14.50 -8.62
C LEU A 39 -6.82 13.69 -9.80
N PHE A 40 -6.79 14.28 -11.01
CA PHE A 40 -6.28 13.66 -12.23
C PHE A 40 -4.95 14.27 -12.70
N GLY A 41 -3.98 13.41 -12.99
CA GLY A 41 -2.62 13.75 -13.41
C GLY A 41 -1.63 13.64 -12.25
N GLU A 42 -0.44 13.11 -12.53
CA GLU A 42 0.54 12.73 -11.52
C GLU A 42 0.99 13.95 -10.71
N THR A 43 1.36 15.03 -11.39
CA THR A 43 1.82 16.26 -10.74
C THR A 43 0.74 16.85 -9.82
N LYS A 44 -0.54 16.79 -10.22
CA LYS A 44 -1.64 17.27 -9.38
C LYS A 44 -1.77 16.39 -8.15
N VAL A 45 -1.91 15.08 -8.32
CA VAL A 45 -2.07 14.14 -7.20
C VAL A 45 -0.94 14.24 -6.19
N LEU A 46 0.30 14.43 -6.66
CA LEU A 46 1.48 14.52 -5.78
C LEU A 46 1.56 15.83 -4.98
N ASN A 47 0.91 16.91 -5.42
CA ASN A 47 0.90 18.21 -4.76
C ASN A 47 -0.46 18.60 -4.16
N HIS A 48 -1.49 17.78 -4.33
CA HIS A 48 -2.86 18.15 -3.95
C HIS A 48 -3.01 18.16 -2.42
N SER A 49 -3.52 19.28 -1.87
CA SER A 49 -3.73 19.45 -0.42
C SER A 49 -4.59 18.33 0.17
N LEU A 50 -5.71 17.99 -0.47
CA LEU A 50 -6.59 16.90 -0.03
C LEU A 50 -5.87 15.54 0.05
N ILE A 51 -4.93 15.23 -0.85
CA ILE A 51 -4.17 13.97 -0.81
C ILE A 51 -3.14 14.00 0.34
N HIS A 52 -2.52 15.15 0.60
CA HIS A 52 -1.64 15.33 1.75
C HIS A 52 -2.40 15.21 3.07
N GLU A 53 -3.57 15.83 3.15
CA GLU A 53 -4.44 15.76 4.32
C GLU A 53 -4.99 14.34 4.52
N ALA A 54 -5.34 13.63 3.45
CA ALA A 54 -5.73 12.22 3.53
C ALA A 54 -4.64 11.38 4.21
N PHE A 55 -3.38 11.61 3.80
CA PHE A 55 -2.24 10.94 4.41
C PHE A 55 -2.04 11.35 5.87
N ASP A 56 -2.19 12.63 6.21
CA ASP A 56 -2.08 13.09 7.61
C ASP A 56 -3.18 12.48 8.49
N ARG A 57 -4.43 12.40 7.99
CA ARG A 57 -5.53 11.72 8.69
C ARG A 57 -5.25 10.22 8.87
N ILE A 58 -4.62 9.55 7.89
CA ILE A 58 -4.14 8.16 8.06
C ILE A 58 -3.10 8.07 9.18
N LEU A 59 -2.12 8.98 9.24
CA LEU A 59 -1.09 8.97 10.29
C LEU A 59 -1.69 9.07 11.70
N ASP A 60 -2.82 9.73 11.83
CA ASP A 60 -3.51 9.90 13.11
C ASP A 60 -4.48 8.76 13.44
N GLN A 61 -5.13 8.17 12.43
CA GLN A 61 -6.19 7.17 12.61
C GLN A 61 -5.70 5.72 12.53
N HIS A 62 -4.59 5.45 11.82
CA HIS A 62 -4.10 4.09 11.63
C HIS A 62 -3.57 3.49 12.94
N VAL A 63 -4.03 2.28 13.23
CA VAL A 63 -3.59 1.48 14.37
C VAL A 63 -2.95 0.20 13.84
N ILE A 64 -1.71 -0.05 14.25
CA ILE A 64 -1.00 -1.28 13.94
C ILE A 64 -1.75 -2.47 14.54
N LYS A 65 -1.92 -3.54 13.74
CA LYS A 65 -2.45 -4.83 14.19
C LYS A 65 -1.35 -5.89 14.23
N GLN A 66 -0.31 -5.75 13.42
CA GLN A 66 0.79 -6.70 13.29
C GLN A 66 2.14 -6.01 13.43
N PRO A 67 3.15 -6.66 14.04
CA PRO A 67 4.51 -6.09 14.15
C PRO A 67 5.17 -5.85 12.79
N THR A 68 4.69 -6.53 11.74
CA THR A 68 5.27 -6.52 10.40
C THR A 68 4.35 -5.80 9.43
N ALA A 69 4.87 -4.79 8.75
CA ALA A 69 4.22 -4.14 7.62
C ALA A 69 4.61 -4.82 6.29
N PHE A 70 3.64 -5.04 5.41
CA PHE A 70 3.86 -5.46 4.03
C PHE A 70 3.49 -4.34 3.06
N LEU A 71 4.49 -3.81 2.35
CA LEU A 71 4.31 -2.78 1.34
C LEU A 71 4.29 -3.40 -0.06
N SER A 72 3.33 -3.01 -0.89
CA SER A 72 3.37 -3.28 -2.34
C SER A 72 2.72 -2.13 -3.10
N LEU A 73 3.03 -2.02 -4.39
CA LEU A 73 2.43 -1.02 -5.27
C LEU A 73 0.89 -1.13 -5.30
N CYS A 74 0.22 -0.05 -5.68
CA CYS A 74 -1.20 -0.13 -6.00
C CYS A 74 -1.52 -1.06 -7.19
N SER A 75 -2.80 -1.28 -7.44
CA SER A 75 -3.33 -1.85 -8.68
C SER A 75 -4.31 -0.88 -9.34
N ALA A 76 -4.48 -1.00 -10.66
CA ALA A 76 -5.50 -0.24 -11.39
C ALA A 76 -6.92 -0.57 -10.88
N THR A 77 -7.18 -1.85 -10.59
CA THR A 77 -8.42 -2.28 -9.94
C THR A 77 -8.49 -1.74 -8.52
N ARG A 78 -9.55 -0.98 -8.23
CA ARG A 78 -9.89 -0.50 -6.90
C ARG A 78 -11.37 -0.81 -6.61
N PRO A 79 -11.77 -0.99 -5.34
CA PRO A 79 -10.92 -1.14 -4.14
C PRO A 79 -9.90 -2.27 -4.27
N TYR A 80 -8.73 -2.15 -3.62
CA TYR A 80 -7.57 -2.99 -3.95
C TYR A 80 -7.77 -4.48 -3.68
N TYR A 81 -8.62 -4.85 -2.72
CA TYR A 81 -8.99 -6.23 -2.43
C TYR A 81 -9.72 -6.95 -3.58
N TYR A 82 -10.15 -6.23 -4.63
CA TYR A 82 -10.67 -6.87 -5.85
C TYR A 82 -9.59 -7.28 -6.85
N SER A 83 -8.37 -6.75 -6.73
CA SER A 83 -7.28 -7.06 -7.65
C SER A 83 -6.73 -8.47 -7.41
N THR A 84 -6.31 -9.15 -8.48
CA THR A 84 -5.67 -10.47 -8.39
C THR A 84 -4.47 -10.44 -7.47
N LYS A 85 -3.64 -9.38 -7.57
CA LYS A 85 -2.45 -9.19 -6.74
C LYS A 85 -2.76 -9.19 -5.25
N TRP A 86 -3.60 -8.26 -4.80
CA TRP A 86 -3.88 -8.12 -3.37
C TRP A 86 -4.69 -9.29 -2.83
N LYS A 87 -5.55 -9.93 -3.64
CA LYS A 87 -6.22 -11.18 -3.25
C LYS A 87 -5.24 -12.30 -2.92
N GLU A 88 -4.22 -12.49 -3.75
CA GLU A 88 -3.21 -13.53 -3.48
C GLU A 88 -2.35 -13.18 -2.26
N TYR A 89 -2.06 -11.90 -2.00
CA TYR A 89 -1.39 -11.50 -0.75
C TYR A 89 -2.23 -11.75 0.48
N VAL A 90 -3.48 -11.27 0.50
CA VAL A 90 -4.39 -11.50 1.63
C VAL A 90 -4.54 -12.99 1.88
N LYS A 91 -4.81 -13.80 0.84
CA LYS A 91 -4.94 -15.25 0.96
C LYS A 91 -3.75 -15.95 1.61
N HIS A 92 -2.53 -15.43 1.45
CA HIS A 92 -1.30 -16.08 1.91
C HIS A 92 -0.69 -15.45 3.16
N PHE A 93 -0.88 -14.15 3.38
CA PHE A 93 -0.21 -13.40 4.43
C PHE A 93 -1.15 -12.86 5.51
N ASP A 94 -2.47 -12.82 5.26
CA ASP A 94 -3.54 -12.25 6.11
C ASP A 94 -3.10 -11.75 7.51
N ASN A 95 -3.41 -12.52 8.55
CA ASN A 95 -3.16 -12.21 9.95
C ASN A 95 -1.68 -12.24 10.38
N LYS A 96 -0.74 -12.15 9.44
CA LYS A 96 0.71 -12.15 9.69
C LYS A 96 1.35 -10.78 9.48
N VAL A 97 0.70 -9.90 8.72
CA VAL A 97 1.22 -8.58 8.35
C VAL A 97 0.10 -7.55 8.27
N ASP A 98 0.43 -6.28 8.45
CA ASP A 98 -0.45 -5.18 8.04
C ASP A 98 -0.16 -4.81 6.58
N PHE A 99 -1.19 -4.88 5.74
CA PHE A 99 -1.07 -4.54 4.32
C PHE A 99 -1.15 -3.03 4.10
N ILE A 100 -0.14 -2.48 3.43
CA ILE A 100 -0.09 -1.06 3.09
C ILE A 100 0.17 -0.92 1.59
N VAL A 101 -0.77 -0.32 0.89
CA VAL A 101 -0.62 0.04 -0.53
C VAL A 101 0.25 1.29 -0.63
N VAL A 102 1.27 1.24 -1.49
CA VAL A 102 2.07 2.40 -1.85
C VAL A 102 1.68 2.89 -3.24
N SER A 103 1.29 4.15 -3.34
CA SER A 103 0.74 4.75 -4.56
C SER A 103 1.03 6.25 -4.64
N ASN A 104 0.70 6.89 -5.78
CA ASN A 104 0.73 8.36 -5.87
C ASN A 104 -0.17 9.04 -4.81
N GLY A 105 -1.27 8.37 -4.40
CA GLY A 105 -2.14 8.82 -3.32
C GLY A 105 -1.51 8.70 -1.93
N GLY A 106 -0.42 7.95 -1.78
CA GLY A 106 0.35 7.81 -0.54
C GLY A 106 0.49 6.37 -0.05
N MET A 107 0.72 6.25 1.26
CA MET A 107 0.77 5.00 2.03
C MET A 107 -0.64 4.72 2.57
N ILE A 108 -1.28 3.64 2.12
CA ILE A 108 -2.71 3.39 2.38
C ILE A 108 -2.87 2.02 3.05
N PRO A 109 -3.01 1.97 4.39
CA PRO A 109 -3.33 0.74 5.11
C PRO A 109 -4.67 0.15 4.66
N GLU A 110 -4.82 -1.17 4.81
CA GLU A 110 -5.98 -1.95 4.36
C GLU A 110 -7.34 -1.33 4.73
N GLU A 111 -7.50 -0.87 5.97
CA GLU A 111 -8.77 -0.33 6.44
C GLU A 111 -9.20 0.98 5.75
N PHE A 112 -8.30 1.62 5.00
CA PHE A 112 -8.53 2.85 4.23
C PHE A 112 -8.63 2.62 2.72
N TRP A 113 -8.54 1.38 2.23
CA TRP A 113 -8.63 1.08 0.78
C TRP A 113 -9.96 1.49 0.15
N LEU A 114 -11.01 1.63 0.97
CA LEU A 114 -12.34 2.11 0.57
C LEU A 114 -12.57 3.59 0.86
N SER A 115 -11.62 4.28 1.48
CA SER A 115 -11.83 5.66 1.89
C SER A 115 -11.61 6.61 0.72
N TYR A 116 -12.45 7.65 0.64
CA TYR A 116 -12.17 8.78 -0.24
C TYR A 116 -10.82 9.42 0.20
N PRO A 117 -9.91 9.78 -0.73
CA PRO A 117 -10.06 9.88 -2.19
C PRO A 117 -9.54 8.67 -2.98
N TYR A 118 -9.21 7.54 -2.34
CA TYR A 118 -8.40 6.49 -2.95
C TYR A 118 -9.12 5.68 -4.04
N LEU A 119 -10.45 5.76 -4.12
CA LEU A 119 -11.21 5.18 -5.23
C LEU A 119 -11.28 6.10 -6.46
N ASN A 120 -10.95 7.39 -6.32
CA ASN A 120 -11.21 8.40 -7.34
C ASN A 120 -9.97 8.99 -7.99
N TYR A 121 -8.85 9.15 -7.27
CA TYR A 121 -7.68 9.78 -7.91
C TYR A 121 -7.14 8.94 -9.08
N ASP A 122 -6.66 9.62 -10.12
CA ASP A 122 -5.97 8.99 -11.24
C ASP A 122 -4.66 9.72 -11.55
N ALA A 123 -3.53 9.08 -11.26
CA ALA A 123 -2.24 9.70 -11.54
C ALA A 123 -1.92 9.73 -13.05
N GLY A 124 -2.54 8.88 -13.87
CA GLY A 124 -2.20 8.80 -15.28
C GLY A 124 -0.74 8.39 -15.51
N ASP A 125 -0.11 9.01 -16.51
CA ASP A 125 1.26 8.71 -16.91
C ASP A 125 2.29 9.22 -15.88
N HIS A 126 3.49 8.63 -15.92
CA HIS A 126 4.61 9.08 -15.10
C HIS A 126 5.20 10.37 -15.68
N GLU A 127 5.03 11.47 -14.97
CA GLU A 127 5.41 12.83 -15.41
C GLU A 127 6.68 13.32 -14.70
N ASP A 128 6.82 13.04 -13.39
CA ASP A 128 7.90 13.59 -12.56
C ASP A 128 8.39 12.57 -11.52
N ASP A 129 9.42 11.83 -11.92
CA ASP A 129 10.09 10.83 -11.06
C ASP A 129 10.77 11.47 -9.84
N VAL A 130 11.31 12.69 -9.97
CA VAL A 130 12.05 13.36 -8.89
C VAL A 130 11.09 13.76 -7.78
N LEU A 131 9.98 14.41 -8.15
CA LEU A 131 8.92 14.79 -7.22
C LEU A 131 8.33 13.55 -6.55
N TYR A 132 8.04 12.51 -7.31
CA TYR A 132 7.48 11.29 -6.73
C TYR A 132 8.40 10.65 -5.72
N LYS A 133 9.67 10.43 -6.06
CA LYS A 133 10.64 9.82 -5.13
C LYS A 133 10.76 10.64 -3.86
N LYS A 134 10.79 11.98 -3.98
CA LYS A 134 10.77 12.89 -2.83
C LYS A 134 9.50 12.72 -1.98
N VAL A 135 8.32 12.68 -2.59
CA VAL A 135 7.05 12.51 -1.87
C VAL A 135 6.96 11.15 -1.19
N GLN A 136 7.34 10.06 -1.88
CA GLN A 136 7.32 8.71 -1.30
C GLN A 136 8.30 8.57 -0.14
N TYR A 137 9.53 9.07 -0.28
CA TYR A 137 10.50 9.09 0.82
C TYR A 137 9.94 9.81 2.05
N ASN A 138 9.34 10.99 1.87
CA ASN A 138 8.78 11.76 3.00
C ASN A 138 7.60 11.04 3.65
N ARG A 139 6.67 10.48 2.86
CA ARG A 139 5.51 9.75 3.37
C ARG A 139 5.92 8.48 4.11
N MET A 140 6.84 7.70 3.53
CA MET A 140 7.33 6.46 4.17
C MET A 140 8.02 6.77 5.50
N SER A 141 8.92 7.76 5.52
CA SER A 141 9.59 8.22 6.74
C SER A 141 8.60 8.67 7.82
N ARG A 142 7.59 9.48 7.48
CA ARG A 142 6.59 9.94 8.44
C ARG A 142 5.72 8.80 8.97
N PHE A 143 5.29 7.90 8.09
CA PHE A 143 4.43 6.77 8.43
C PHE A 143 5.10 5.83 9.44
N PHE A 144 6.33 5.38 9.16
CA PHE A 144 7.00 4.44 10.05
C PHE A 144 7.51 5.07 11.35
N LYS A 145 7.86 6.37 11.35
CA LYS A 145 8.13 7.10 12.61
C LYS A 145 6.91 7.20 13.51
N ARG A 146 5.72 7.30 12.93
CA ARG A 146 4.46 7.44 13.68
C ARG A 146 3.98 6.12 14.23
N HIS A 147 4.07 5.05 13.45
CA HIS A 147 3.41 3.79 13.78
C HIS A 147 4.35 2.78 14.46
N LEU A 148 5.68 2.89 14.31
CA LEU A 148 6.66 2.04 15.03
C LEU A 148 6.50 0.53 14.79
N TYR A 149 6.41 0.14 13.52
CA TYR A 149 6.49 -1.27 13.12
C TYR A 149 7.86 -1.86 13.51
N ASP A 150 7.89 -3.13 13.91
CA ASP A 150 9.15 -3.84 14.12
C ASP A 150 9.83 -4.16 12.80
N TYR A 151 9.06 -4.64 11.82
CA TYR A 151 9.59 -5.15 10.55
C TYR A 151 8.86 -4.57 9.35
N VAL A 152 9.59 -4.34 8.26
CA VAL A 152 9.00 -3.88 6.99
C VAL A 152 9.45 -4.75 5.82
N ILE A 153 8.49 -5.41 5.18
CA ILE A 153 8.70 -6.12 3.91
C ILE A 153 8.25 -5.20 2.79
N ALA A 154 9.22 -4.67 2.04
CA ALA A 154 8.98 -3.77 0.92
C ALA A 154 9.03 -4.54 -0.40
N ASN A 155 7.88 -4.83 -1.00
CA ASN A 155 7.79 -5.52 -2.28
C ASN A 155 7.96 -4.54 -3.45
N PHE A 156 9.21 -4.13 -3.71
CA PHE A 156 9.60 -3.27 -4.81
C PHE A 156 10.81 -3.84 -5.56
N SER A 157 10.67 -4.10 -6.87
CA SER A 157 11.80 -4.58 -7.67
C SER A 157 12.82 -3.46 -7.89
N PRO A 158 14.11 -3.79 -8.13
CA PRO A 158 15.16 -2.78 -8.31
C PRO A 158 14.91 -1.82 -9.48
N SER A 159 14.11 -2.24 -10.46
CA SER A 159 13.70 -1.44 -11.62
C SER A 159 12.55 -0.47 -11.33
N GLN A 160 11.84 -0.59 -10.21
CA GLN A 160 10.72 0.28 -9.87
C GLN A 160 11.22 1.56 -9.20
N ARG A 161 10.61 2.70 -9.56
CA ARG A 161 10.91 4.02 -8.95
C ARG A 161 10.69 4.08 -7.43
N ASN A 162 9.97 3.12 -6.86
CA ASN A 162 9.74 2.98 -5.41
C ASN A 162 10.90 2.36 -4.64
N ALA A 163 11.78 1.60 -5.31
CA ALA A 163 12.86 0.89 -4.63
C ALA A 163 13.84 1.86 -3.96
N GLU A 164 14.30 2.89 -4.68
CA GLU A 164 15.22 3.90 -4.13
C GLU A 164 14.68 4.64 -2.90
N PRO A 165 13.48 5.26 -2.91
CA PRO A 165 12.97 5.94 -1.72
C PRO A 165 12.66 4.97 -0.57
N ALA A 166 12.28 3.71 -0.87
CA ALA A 166 12.06 2.69 0.16
C ALA A 166 13.38 2.31 0.83
N GLU A 167 14.40 1.95 0.06
CA GLU A 167 15.74 1.62 0.57
C GLU A 167 16.28 2.74 1.45
N LYS A 168 16.25 3.98 0.93
CA LYS A 168 16.77 5.14 1.66
C LYS A 168 16.02 5.39 2.97
N SER A 169 14.68 5.48 2.92
CA SER A 169 13.90 5.81 4.12
C SER A 169 13.94 4.69 5.17
N LEU A 170 13.82 3.42 4.76
CA LEU A 170 13.81 2.29 5.68
C LEU A 170 15.19 2.06 6.31
N SER A 171 16.28 2.27 5.56
CA SER A 171 17.65 2.28 6.09
C SER A 171 17.81 3.33 7.20
N GLU A 172 17.42 4.57 6.94
CA GLU A 172 17.51 5.65 7.93
C GLU A 172 16.61 5.41 9.16
N LEU A 173 15.43 4.81 8.96
CA LEU A 173 14.51 4.45 10.04
C LEU A 173 15.07 3.34 10.93
N LYS A 174 15.73 2.35 10.33
CA LYS A 174 16.41 1.26 11.04
C LYS A 174 17.57 1.80 11.87
N ASP A 175 18.44 2.62 11.25
CA ASP A 175 19.60 3.21 11.92
C ASP A 175 19.20 4.11 13.11
N ALA A 176 18.06 4.79 12.98
CA ALA A 176 17.49 5.62 14.05
C ALA A 176 16.63 4.83 15.07
N GLY A 177 16.47 3.51 14.90
CA GLY A 177 15.74 2.65 15.84
C GLY A 177 14.21 2.77 15.80
N TYR A 178 13.64 3.34 14.74
CA TYR A 178 12.18 3.40 14.55
C TYR A 178 11.59 2.06 14.09
N ILE A 179 12.39 1.24 13.42
CA ILE A 179 12.09 -0.14 13.03
C ILE A 179 13.27 -1.04 13.41
N LYS A 180 13.04 -2.33 13.66
CA LYS A 180 14.12 -3.29 13.95
C LYS A 180 14.84 -3.72 12.68
N ASP A 181 14.09 -4.04 11.63
CA ASP A 181 14.67 -4.43 10.34
C ASP A 181 13.72 -4.18 9.16
N TYR A 182 14.29 -4.21 7.95
CA TYR A 182 13.53 -4.17 6.71
C TYR A 182 14.20 -5.01 5.63
N ILE A 183 13.43 -5.33 4.58
CA ILE A 183 13.94 -6.01 3.39
C ILE A 183 13.18 -5.55 2.16
N LEU A 184 13.91 -5.34 1.07
CA LEU A 184 13.32 -5.14 -0.25
C LEU A 184 13.31 -6.47 -0.99
N ILE A 185 12.13 -6.86 -1.47
CA ILE A 185 11.94 -8.07 -2.28
C ILE A 185 11.24 -7.66 -3.59
N PRO A 186 11.65 -8.19 -4.75
CA PRO A 186 12.84 -9.00 -4.94
C PRO A 186 14.12 -8.18 -4.79
N ASP A 187 15.15 -8.78 -4.20
CA ASP A 187 16.52 -8.32 -4.38
C ASP A 187 17.01 -8.61 -5.82
N GLU A 188 18.18 -8.09 -6.18
CA GLU A 188 18.77 -8.25 -7.52
C GLU A 188 18.91 -9.73 -7.92
N ALA A 189 19.27 -10.60 -6.98
CA ALA A 189 19.47 -12.03 -7.24
C ALA A 189 18.13 -12.74 -7.51
N THR A 190 17.12 -12.46 -6.69
CA THR A 190 15.75 -12.98 -6.82
C THR A 190 15.13 -12.50 -8.13
N TYR A 191 15.34 -11.23 -8.49
CA TYR A 191 14.85 -10.63 -9.72
C TYR A 191 15.49 -11.28 -10.96
N LYS A 192 16.82 -11.42 -10.98
CA LYS A 192 17.54 -12.13 -12.06
C LYS A 192 17.11 -13.59 -12.20
N LYS A 193 16.89 -14.28 -11.07
CA LYS A 193 16.39 -15.65 -11.08
C LYS A 193 14.98 -15.72 -11.68
N ALA A 194 14.09 -14.81 -11.31
CA ALA A 194 12.75 -14.73 -11.91
C ALA A 194 12.82 -14.47 -13.43
N GLN A 195 13.66 -13.54 -13.88
CA GLN A 195 13.91 -13.29 -15.31
C GLN A 195 14.38 -14.55 -16.04
N SER A 196 15.33 -15.28 -15.47
CA SER A 196 15.86 -16.51 -16.07
C SER A 196 14.82 -17.62 -16.21
N GLN A 197 13.74 -17.56 -15.43
CA GLN A 197 12.61 -18.52 -15.47
C GLN A 197 11.44 -18.04 -16.33
N GLY A 198 11.69 -17.09 -17.23
CA GLY A 198 10.70 -16.66 -18.22
C GLY A 198 9.81 -15.50 -17.77
N TRP A 199 10.16 -14.79 -16.69
CA TRP A 199 9.52 -13.51 -16.40
C TRP A 199 9.93 -12.46 -17.44
N VAL A 200 8.95 -11.81 -18.06
CA VAL A 200 9.17 -10.79 -19.09
C VAL A 200 8.77 -9.42 -18.53
N ALA A 201 9.59 -8.41 -18.82
CA ALA A 201 9.26 -7.03 -18.47
C ALA A 201 7.91 -6.63 -19.12
N GLY A 202 6.93 -6.24 -18.30
CA GLY A 202 5.57 -5.92 -18.74
C GLY A 202 4.49 -6.90 -18.26
N ASP A 203 4.86 -8.02 -17.63
CA ASP A 203 3.89 -8.94 -17.04
C ASP A 203 3.03 -8.25 -15.97
N MET A 204 1.73 -8.54 -16.01
CA MET A 204 0.75 -8.01 -15.06
C MET A 204 0.94 -8.73 -13.71
N PHE A 205 1.60 -8.05 -12.76
CA PHE A 205 1.97 -8.55 -11.40
C PHE A 205 3.24 -9.43 -11.37
N PRO A 206 4.42 -8.84 -11.63
CA PRO A 206 5.70 -9.55 -11.61
C PRO A 206 6.01 -10.19 -10.25
N ASP A 207 5.45 -9.62 -9.20
CA ASP A 207 5.60 -10.02 -7.81
C ASP A 207 4.82 -11.28 -7.41
N LEU A 208 3.91 -11.76 -8.27
CA LEU A 208 3.29 -13.07 -8.13
C LEU A 208 4.08 -14.20 -8.83
N GLN A 209 5.18 -13.88 -9.50
CA GLN A 209 6.05 -14.88 -10.09
C GLN A 209 6.57 -15.83 -8.98
N PRO A 210 6.60 -17.17 -9.19
CA PRO A 210 6.85 -18.14 -8.12
C PRO A 210 8.13 -17.95 -7.30
N VAL A 211 9.21 -17.47 -7.90
CA VAL A 211 10.49 -17.18 -7.21
C VAL A 211 10.34 -15.98 -6.30
N ILE A 212 9.76 -14.89 -6.80
CA ILE A 212 9.55 -13.67 -6.02
C ILE A 212 8.55 -13.94 -4.91
N PHE A 213 7.41 -14.54 -5.25
CA PHE A 213 6.35 -14.83 -4.29
C PHE A 213 6.75 -15.87 -3.25
N GLY A 214 7.55 -16.86 -3.63
CA GLY A 214 8.18 -17.79 -2.69
C GLY A 214 9.07 -17.07 -1.68
N ARG A 215 9.89 -16.12 -2.14
CA ARG A 215 10.75 -15.32 -1.26
C ARG A 215 9.93 -14.43 -0.32
N LEU A 216 8.85 -13.82 -0.80
CA LEU A 216 7.92 -13.05 0.03
C LEU A 216 7.30 -13.93 1.12
N LYS A 217 6.85 -15.16 0.78
CA LYS A 217 6.32 -16.12 1.75
C LYS A 217 7.32 -16.46 2.84
N GLU A 218 8.54 -16.85 2.47
CA GLU A 218 9.61 -17.16 3.43
C GLU A 218 9.83 -16.01 4.42
N GLN A 219 9.85 -14.78 3.92
CA GLN A 219 10.10 -13.60 4.74
C GLN A 219 8.94 -13.28 5.68
N VAL A 220 7.71 -13.40 5.21
CA VAL A 220 6.50 -13.23 6.05
C VAL A 220 6.48 -14.28 7.16
N GLU A 221 6.78 -15.55 6.86
CA GLU A 221 6.85 -16.61 7.90
C GLU A 221 7.93 -16.30 8.95
N LEU A 222 9.11 -15.85 8.50
CA LEU A 222 10.23 -15.54 9.38
C LEU A 222 9.87 -14.44 10.39
N TRP A 223 9.24 -13.36 9.95
CA TRP A 223 8.94 -12.21 10.82
C TRP A 223 7.59 -12.27 11.53
N SER A 224 6.68 -13.15 11.11
CA SER A 224 5.45 -13.42 11.85
C SER A 224 5.64 -14.43 13.00
N SER A 225 6.60 -15.34 12.87
CA SER A 225 6.91 -16.35 13.89
C SER A 225 7.70 -15.79 15.09
N SER A 226 8.31 -14.62 14.95
CA SER A 226 9.14 -13.99 15.99
C SER A 226 8.35 -13.54 17.24
N ASN A 227 7.02 -13.68 17.25
CA ASN A 227 6.14 -13.22 18.33
C ASN A 227 5.43 -14.33 19.13
N VAL A 228 5.83 -15.61 19.03
CA VAL A 228 5.40 -16.60 20.04
C VAL A 228 6.33 -16.51 21.25
N VAL A 229 6.17 -15.46 22.05
CA VAL A 229 6.45 -15.54 23.48
C VAL A 229 5.09 -15.64 24.16
N SER A 230 4.60 -16.87 24.33
CA SER A 230 3.50 -17.14 25.25
C SER A 230 3.99 -16.79 26.65
N PHE A 231 3.52 -15.69 27.21
CA PHE A 231 3.54 -15.52 28.65
C PHE A 231 2.42 -16.40 29.21
N ASP A 232 2.77 -17.63 29.58
CA ASP A 232 2.00 -18.36 30.56
C ASP A 232 2.18 -17.63 31.91
N VAL A 233 1.11 -17.01 32.39
CA VAL A 233 0.94 -16.57 33.79
C VAL A 233 -0.22 -17.35 34.38
#